data_AF-A0A966S6K6-F1
#
_entry.id   AF-A0A966S6K6-F1
#
_cell.length_a   1.000
_cell.length_b   1.000
_cell.length_c   1.000
_cell.angle_alpha   90.00
_cell.angle_beta   90.00
_cell.angle_gamma   90.00
#
_symmetry.space_group_name_H-M   'P 1'
#
loop_
_entity.id
_entity.type
_entity.pdbx_description
1 polymer ?
#
loop_
_entity_poly.entity_id
_entity_poly.type
_entity_poly.pdbx_seq_one_letter_code
_entity_poly.pdbx_strand_id
1 'polypeptide(L)'
;MNELPQHSQLLISRLLDAYCARICPPLARNTVLIDYRVEGDRVVIHELRRILGVAGTREPVPIARFRYRSSSGDWLLDYFEEGLWRRYRPLPRSQSFLELLREFDLDPIGLFWGRLDGKSLRWCSSRGRCIDCDLRYKQVLGLAAPLLDTPAKVLSVPSVRR
;
A
#
# COMPACT_ATOMS: atom_id res chain seq x y z
N MET A 1 21.08 -19.78 9.30
CA MET A 1 19.83 -18.98 9.44
C MET A 1 20.14 -17.61 8.89
N ASN A 2 19.43 -17.16 7.87
CA ASN A 2 19.56 -15.77 7.42
C ASN A 2 18.62 -14.95 8.28
N GLU A 3 19.14 -13.91 8.93
CA GLU A 3 18.37 -13.00 9.75
C GLU A 3 18.59 -11.58 9.22
N LEU A 4 17.53 -10.78 9.30
CA LEU A 4 17.65 -9.36 9.06
C LEU A 4 18.55 -8.73 10.14
N PRO A 5 19.53 -7.89 9.76
CA PRO A 5 20.28 -7.11 10.73
C PRO A 5 19.32 -6.31 11.63
N GLN A 6 19.55 -6.31 12.95
CA GLN A 6 18.64 -5.67 13.92
C GLN A 6 18.33 -4.21 13.60
N HIS A 7 19.34 -3.46 13.15
CA HIS A 7 19.16 -2.08 12.70
C HIS A 7 18.19 -1.97 11.52
N SER A 8 18.34 -2.83 10.51
CA SER A 8 17.44 -2.89 9.36
C SER A 8 16.02 -3.28 9.77
N GLN A 9 15.87 -4.23 10.69
CA GLN A 9 14.57 -4.63 11.23
C GLN A 9 13.84 -3.47 11.91
N LEU A 10 14.54 -2.69 12.75
CA LEU A 10 13.95 -1.52 13.43
C LEU A 10 13.51 -0.45 12.43
N LEU A 11 14.33 -0.14 11.43
CA LEU A 11 13.99 0.84 10.40
C LEU A 11 12.79 0.40 9.57
N ILE A 12 12.76 -0.86 9.16
CA ILE A 12 11.68 -1.42 8.36
C ILE A 12 10.38 -1.45 9.17
N SER A 13 10.43 -1.83 10.44
CA SER A 13 9.24 -1.85 11.30
C SER A 13 8.63 -0.45 11.43
N ARG A 14 9.45 0.57 11.75
CA ARG A 14 8.99 1.97 11.82
C ARG A 14 8.39 2.48 10.51
N LEU A 15 9.03 2.13 9.40
CA LEU A 15 8.55 2.47 8.06
C LEU A 15 7.18 1.83 7.78
N LEU A 16 7.02 0.55 8.11
CA LEU A 16 5.79 -0.20 7.89
C LEU A 16 4.67 0.22 8.82
N ASP A 17 4.97 0.56 10.08
CA ASP A 17 3.99 1.15 11.00
C ASP A 17 3.36 2.41 10.38
N ALA A 18 4.21 3.32 9.88
CA ALA A 18 3.76 4.54 9.22
C ALA A 18 3.00 4.27 7.91
N TYR A 19 3.45 3.28 7.14
CA TYR A 19 2.83 2.88 5.88
C TYR A 19 1.43 2.28 6.09
N CYS A 20 1.32 1.25 6.95
CA CYS A 20 0.06 0.56 7.26
C CYS A 20 -0.98 1.51 7.85
N ALA A 21 -0.56 2.49 8.66
CA ALA A 21 -1.47 3.53 9.18
C ALA A 21 -2.07 4.45 8.10
N ARG A 22 -1.44 4.55 6.91
CA ARG A 22 -1.78 5.54 5.89
C ARG A 22 -2.26 4.97 4.57
N ILE A 23 -1.94 3.71 4.26
CA ILE A 23 -2.24 3.06 2.98
C ILE A 23 -3.75 3.02 2.68
N CYS A 24 -4.56 2.83 3.72
CA CYS A 24 -6.01 2.78 3.57
C CYS A 24 -6.60 4.20 3.40
N PRO A 25 -7.42 4.45 2.35
CA PRO A 25 -8.20 5.67 2.23
C PRO A 25 -9.16 5.82 3.42
N PRO A 26 -9.51 7.05 3.84
CA PRO A 26 -10.43 7.28 4.96
C PRO A 26 -11.74 6.47 4.87
N LEU A 27 -12.30 6.32 3.66
CA LEU A 27 -13.52 5.53 3.42
C LEU A 27 -13.34 4.01 3.62
N ALA A 28 -12.11 3.49 3.53
CA ALA A 28 -11.81 2.07 3.67
C ALA A 28 -11.11 1.72 4.99
N ARG A 29 -10.57 2.71 5.74
CA ARG A 29 -9.83 2.50 7.01
C ARG A 29 -10.57 1.67 8.06
N ASN A 30 -11.91 1.77 8.10
CA ASN A 30 -12.72 1.03 9.07
C ASN A 30 -13.11 -0.38 8.60
N THR A 31 -12.85 -0.71 7.33
CA THR A 31 -13.20 -2.00 6.73
C THR A 31 -11.96 -2.83 6.46
N VAL A 32 -11.00 -2.26 5.74
CA VAL A 32 -9.75 -2.92 5.38
C VAL A 32 -8.68 -2.49 6.36
N LEU A 33 -8.14 -3.46 7.09
CA LEU A 33 -6.94 -3.27 7.91
C LEU A 33 -5.78 -4.01 7.26
N ILE A 34 -4.68 -3.31 7.09
CA ILE A 34 -3.42 -3.86 6.62
C ILE A 34 -2.45 -3.84 7.80
N ASP A 35 -1.72 -4.92 7.95
CA ASP A 35 -0.73 -5.10 9.00
C ASP A 35 0.45 -5.92 8.43
N TYR A 36 1.53 -6.05 9.19
CA TYR A 36 2.72 -6.75 8.73
C TYR A 36 3.33 -7.62 9.84
N ARG A 37 4.18 -8.55 9.42
CA ARG A 37 4.96 -9.41 10.31
C ARG A 37 6.37 -9.53 9.79
N VAL A 38 7.35 -9.41 10.69
CA VAL A 38 8.76 -9.69 10.40
C VAL A 38 9.12 -11.06 10.98
N GLU A 39 9.67 -11.94 10.14
CA GLU A 39 10.05 -13.30 10.50
C GLU A 39 11.45 -13.64 9.96
N GLY A 40 12.48 -13.49 10.79
CA GLY A 40 13.87 -13.78 10.38
C GLY A 40 14.34 -12.85 9.26
N ASP A 41 14.43 -13.36 8.02
CA ASP A 41 14.83 -12.62 6.82
C ASP A 41 13.68 -12.12 5.96
N ARG A 42 12.42 -12.35 6.36
CA ARG A 42 11.25 -11.99 5.56
C ARG A 42 10.34 -11.02 6.29
N VAL A 43 9.66 -10.19 5.50
CA VAL A 43 8.57 -9.34 5.94
C VAL A 43 7.35 -9.71 5.13
N VAL A 44 6.26 -10.05 5.81
CA VAL A 44 4.98 -10.37 5.18
C VAL A 44 4.01 -9.25 5.48
N ILE A 45 3.36 -8.72 4.44
CA ILE A 45 2.23 -7.81 4.57
C ILE A 45 0.95 -8.63 4.44
N HIS A 46 0.03 -8.45 5.37
CA HIS A 46 -1.24 -9.17 5.43
C HIS A 46 -2.44 -8.23 5.56
N GLU A 47 -3.54 -8.67 4.99
CA GLU A 47 -4.86 -8.11 5.25
C GLU A 47 -5.45 -8.77 6.50
N LEU A 48 -6.04 -8.01 7.41
CA LEU A 48 -6.79 -8.56 8.54
C LEU A 48 -8.28 -8.67 8.19
N ARG A 49 -8.68 -9.81 7.62
CA ARG A 49 -10.07 -10.10 7.20
C ARG A 49 -10.93 -10.55 8.36
N ARG A 50 -12.22 -10.20 8.33
CA ARG A 50 -13.18 -10.73 9.30
C ARG A 50 -13.53 -12.16 8.97
N ILE A 51 -13.52 -13.01 9.99
CA ILE A 51 -13.94 -14.41 9.82
C ILE A 51 -15.47 -14.41 9.72
N LEU A 52 -15.99 -14.80 8.55
CA LEU A 52 -17.43 -14.85 8.25
C LEU A 52 -18.18 -13.54 8.54
N GLY A 53 -17.51 -12.38 8.40
CA GLY A 53 -18.10 -11.06 8.67
C GLY A 53 -18.34 -10.73 10.14
N VAL A 54 -17.96 -11.62 11.07
CA VAL A 54 -18.14 -11.43 12.51
C VAL A 54 -17.27 -10.28 13.01
N ALA A 55 -17.87 -9.35 13.75
CA ALA A 55 -17.13 -8.25 14.35
C ALA A 55 -16.25 -8.77 15.48
N GLY A 56 -14.98 -8.34 15.52
CA GLY A 56 -14.01 -8.72 16.55
C GLY A 56 -13.16 -9.95 16.23
N THR A 57 -13.52 -10.74 15.21
CA THR A 57 -12.66 -11.81 14.69
C THR A 57 -11.87 -11.30 13.49
N ARG A 58 -10.55 -11.54 13.48
CA ARG A 58 -9.69 -11.16 12.37
C ARG A 58 -8.67 -12.25 12.09
N GLU A 59 -8.50 -12.61 10.83
CA GLU A 59 -7.44 -13.52 10.38
C GLU A 59 -6.49 -12.79 9.41
N PRO A 60 -5.16 -13.01 9.54
CA PRO A 60 -4.19 -12.46 8.62
C PRO A 60 -4.19 -13.25 7.30
N VAL A 61 -4.52 -12.58 6.20
CA VAL A 61 -4.40 -13.11 4.85
C VAL A 61 -3.19 -12.50 4.18
N PRO A 62 -2.16 -13.28 3.82
CA PRO A 62 -0.94 -12.75 3.21
C PRO A 62 -1.22 -12.14 1.84
N ILE A 63 -0.62 -10.97 1.59
CA ILE A 63 -0.71 -10.25 0.31
C ILE A 63 0.65 -10.30 -0.40
N ALA A 64 1.69 -9.84 0.30
CA ALA A 64 3.03 -9.69 -0.25
C ALA A 64 4.08 -10.12 0.76
N ARG A 65 5.22 -10.58 0.23
CA ARG A 65 6.37 -10.96 1.03
C ARG A 65 7.65 -10.38 0.46
N PHE A 66 8.35 -9.63 1.29
CA PHE A 66 9.68 -9.12 1.04
C PHE A 66 10.68 -10.08 1.69
N ARG A 67 11.66 -10.58 0.93
CA ARG A 67 12.71 -11.46 1.47
C ARG A 67 14.08 -10.82 1.29
N TYR A 68 14.84 -10.72 2.36
CA TYR A 68 16.21 -10.24 2.34
C TYR A 68 17.17 -11.39 2.08
N ARG A 69 18.08 -11.20 1.13
CA ARG A 69 19.16 -12.15 0.86
C ARG A 69 20.45 -11.59 1.40
N SER A 70 20.90 -12.12 2.53
CA SER A 70 22.16 -11.75 3.17
C SER A 70 23.38 -11.91 2.25
N SER A 71 23.37 -12.90 1.35
CA SER A 71 24.51 -13.18 0.45
C SER A 71 24.73 -12.13 -0.63
N SER A 72 23.69 -11.43 -1.06
CA SER A 72 23.76 -10.42 -2.14
C SER A 72 23.30 -9.03 -1.71
N GLY A 73 22.78 -8.89 -0.49
CA GLY A 73 22.24 -7.63 0.03
C GLY A 73 20.98 -7.16 -0.69
N ASP A 74 20.37 -8.00 -1.53
CA ASP A 74 19.15 -7.68 -2.26
C ASP A 74 17.90 -8.18 -1.54
N TRP A 75 16.85 -7.40 -1.72
CA TRP A 75 15.49 -7.72 -1.37
C TRP A 75 14.78 -8.30 -2.57
N LEU A 76 13.80 -9.15 -2.27
CA LEU A 76 13.00 -9.88 -3.21
C LEU A 76 11.53 -9.63 -2.91
N LEU A 77 10.70 -9.42 -3.94
CA LEU A 77 9.25 -9.30 -3.78
C LEU A 77 8.54 -10.55 -4.29
N ASP A 78 7.68 -11.13 -3.45
CA ASP A 78 6.75 -12.19 -3.80
C ASP A 78 5.30 -11.72 -3.56
N TYR A 79 4.36 -12.24 -4.33
CA TYR A 79 2.93 -12.09 -4.12
C TYR A 79 2.29 -13.44 -3.77
N PHE A 80 1.17 -13.40 -3.06
CA PHE A 80 0.42 -14.59 -2.68
C PHE A 80 -0.76 -14.80 -3.62
N GLU A 81 -0.85 -15.97 -4.24
CA GLU A 81 -1.93 -16.33 -5.18
C GLU A 81 -2.25 -17.81 -5.01
N GLU A 82 -3.53 -18.13 -4.81
CA GLU A 82 -4.03 -19.52 -4.73
C GLU A 82 -3.26 -20.41 -3.73
N GLY A 83 -2.87 -19.86 -2.58
CA GLY A 83 -2.14 -20.62 -1.56
C GLY A 83 -0.62 -20.69 -1.77
N LEU A 84 -0.12 -20.12 -2.87
CA LEU A 84 1.28 -20.21 -3.28
C LEU A 84 1.95 -18.84 -3.34
N TRP A 85 3.23 -18.82 -3.00
CA TRP A 85 4.08 -17.64 -3.17
C TRP A 85 4.70 -17.63 -4.55
N ARG A 86 4.49 -16.55 -5.30
CA ARG A 86 5.02 -16.38 -6.65
C ARG A 86 5.92 -15.15 -6.71
N ARG A 87 7.00 -15.22 -7.49
CA ARG A 87 7.93 -14.09 -7.67
C ARG A 87 7.23 -12.95 -8.40
N TYR A 88 7.31 -11.74 -7.87
CA TYR A 88 6.89 -10.54 -8.60
C TYR A 88 7.86 -10.29 -9.76
N ARG A 89 7.37 -10.33 -11.00
CA ARG A 89 8.23 -10.26 -12.20
C ARG A 89 8.66 -8.85 -12.62
N PRO A 90 7.84 -7.79 -12.51
CA PRO A 90 8.22 -6.45 -12.97
C PRO A 90 9.45 -5.90 -12.25
N LEU A 91 9.54 -6.13 -10.94
CA LEU A 91 10.71 -5.77 -10.13
C LEU A 91 11.04 -6.94 -9.19
N PRO A 92 11.76 -7.96 -9.67
CA PRO A 92 11.94 -9.20 -8.93
C PRO A 92 12.89 -9.05 -7.75
N ARG A 93 13.80 -8.07 -7.80
CA ARG A 93 14.75 -7.75 -6.75
C ARG A 93 15.18 -6.29 -6.76
N SER A 94 15.59 -5.79 -5.60
CA SER A 94 16.26 -4.48 -5.46
C SER A 94 17.14 -4.49 -4.20
N GLN A 95 18.23 -3.73 -4.19
CA GLN A 95 19.00 -3.48 -2.96
C GLN A 95 18.27 -2.58 -1.95
N SER A 96 17.19 -1.92 -2.38
CA SER A 96 16.40 -0.99 -1.59
C SER A 96 15.03 -1.56 -1.25
N PHE A 97 14.79 -1.80 0.05
CA PHE A 97 13.46 -2.17 0.54
C PHE A 97 12.39 -1.13 0.15
N LEU A 98 12.74 0.16 0.22
CA LEU A 98 11.84 1.27 -0.12
C LEU A 98 11.41 1.25 -1.58
N GLU A 99 12.28 0.81 -2.49
CA GLU A 99 11.94 0.71 -3.90
C GLU A 99 10.89 -0.37 -4.13
N LEU A 100 11.07 -1.56 -3.54
CA LEU A 100 10.06 -2.62 -3.61
C LEU A 100 8.76 -2.22 -2.91
N LEU A 101 8.83 -1.50 -1.78
CA LEU A 101 7.63 -1.03 -1.09
C LEU A 101 6.85 -0.03 -1.96
N ARG A 102 7.54 0.85 -2.69
CA ARG A 102 6.90 1.77 -3.64
C ARG A 102 6.27 1.02 -4.81
N GLU A 103 6.96 0.04 -5.37
CA GLU A 103 6.45 -0.79 -6.46
C GLU A 103 5.19 -1.56 -6.01
N PHE A 104 5.23 -2.15 -4.81
CA PHE A 104 4.09 -2.79 -4.16
C PHE A 104 2.93 -1.81 -3.93
N ASP A 105 3.21 -0.60 -3.47
CA ASP A 105 2.20 0.43 -3.21
C ASP A 105 1.58 1.00 -4.50
N LEU A 106 2.36 1.13 -5.57
CA LEU A 106 1.87 1.55 -6.88
C LEU A 106 1.01 0.46 -7.53
N ASP A 107 1.39 -0.82 -7.33
CA ASP A 107 0.74 -2.00 -7.89
C ASP A 107 0.36 -1.83 -9.37
N PRO A 108 1.33 -1.51 -10.25
CA PRO A 108 1.05 -1.08 -11.62
C PRO A 108 0.34 -2.16 -12.45
N ILE A 109 0.62 -3.43 -12.16
CA ILE A 109 -0.03 -4.59 -12.80
C ILE A 109 -1.22 -5.12 -12.02
N GLY A 110 -1.42 -4.66 -10.77
CA GLY A 110 -2.67 -4.87 -10.08
C GLY A 110 -2.83 -6.18 -9.31
N LEU A 111 -1.75 -6.77 -8.84
CA LEU A 111 -1.72 -8.06 -8.14
C LEU A 111 -2.05 -7.94 -6.64
N PHE A 112 -1.81 -6.77 -6.03
CA PHE A 112 -1.84 -6.64 -4.56
C PHE A 112 -3.16 -6.06 -4.04
N TRP A 113 -3.70 -5.03 -4.70
CA TRP A 113 -4.77 -4.19 -4.14
C TRP A 113 -6.13 -4.35 -4.81
N GLY A 114 -6.26 -5.26 -5.77
CA GLY A 114 -7.47 -5.42 -6.58
C GLY A 114 -8.71 -5.87 -5.81
N ARG A 115 -8.56 -6.71 -4.77
CA ARG A 115 -9.66 -7.20 -3.93
C ARG A 115 -9.19 -7.51 -2.51
N LEU A 116 -9.57 -6.65 -1.56
CA LEU A 116 -9.37 -6.80 -0.13
C LEU A 116 -10.73 -6.62 0.57
N ASP A 117 -11.21 -7.68 1.24
CA ASP A 117 -12.52 -7.73 1.90
C ASP A 117 -13.68 -7.21 1.01
N GLY A 118 -13.68 -7.59 -0.27
CA GLY A 118 -14.65 -7.13 -1.27
C GLY A 118 -14.48 -5.68 -1.73
N LYS A 119 -13.52 -4.93 -1.19
CA LYS A 119 -13.16 -3.57 -1.60
C LYS A 119 -11.91 -3.59 -2.47
N SER A 120 -11.89 -2.73 -3.49
CA SER A 120 -10.65 -2.40 -4.17
C SER A 120 -9.96 -1.30 -3.37
N LEU A 121 -8.72 -1.54 -2.92
CA LEU A 121 -7.88 -0.45 -2.42
C LEU A 121 -7.21 0.31 -3.56
N ARG A 122 -7.56 0.05 -4.81
CA ARG A 122 -7.20 0.93 -5.92
C ARG A 122 -8.11 2.14 -5.89
N TRP A 123 -7.55 3.29 -5.51
CA TRP A 123 -8.31 4.51 -5.20
C TRP A 123 -9.18 5.06 -6.36
N CYS A 124 -9.06 4.55 -7.60
CA CYS A 124 -9.95 4.98 -8.69
C CYS A 124 -10.14 4.01 -9.88
N SER A 125 -9.29 3.00 -10.08
CA SER A 125 -9.40 2.14 -11.27
C SER A 125 -8.80 0.75 -11.07
N SER A 126 -9.22 -0.21 -11.89
CA SER A 126 -8.61 -1.56 -12.00
C SER A 126 -7.20 -1.56 -12.61
N ARG A 127 -6.61 -0.39 -12.88
CA ARG A 127 -5.24 -0.22 -13.39
C ARG A 127 -4.30 0.50 -12.41
N GLY A 128 -4.76 0.79 -11.18
CA GLY A 128 -3.98 1.51 -10.16
C GLY A 128 -4.55 2.89 -9.83
N ARG A 129 -3.76 3.71 -9.13
CA ARG A 129 -4.12 5.10 -8.75
C ARG A 129 -3.98 6.02 -9.97
N CYS A 130 -5.01 6.80 -10.29
CA CYS A 130 -4.94 7.90 -11.25
C CYS A 130 -4.17 9.06 -10.62
N ILE A 131 -3.80 10.04 -11.44
CA ILE A 131 -3.04 11.22 -11.01
C ILE A 131 -3.69 11.92 -9.81
N ASP A 132 -5.01 12.12 -9.82
CA ASP A 132 -5.72 12.81 -8.73
C ASP A 132 -5.70 12.01 -7.42
N CYS A 133 -5.87 10.69 -7.52
CA CYS A 133 -5.79 9.80 -6.37
C CYS A 133 -4.38 9.67 -5.82
N ASP A 134 -3.37 9.67 -6.69
CA ASP A 134 -1.96 9.69 -6.31
C ASP A 134 -1.59 11.00 -5.62
N LEU A 135 -2.09 12.15 -6.10
CA LEU A 135 -1.91 13.45 -5.45
C LEU A 135 -2.56 13.50 -4.07
N ARG A 136 -3.82 13.07 -3.94
CA ARG A 136 -4.50 12.97 -2.64
C ARG A 136 -3.77 12.02 -1.70
N TYR A 137 -3.28 10.90 -2.21
CA TYR A 137 -2.49 9.96 -1.43
C TYR A 137 -1.18 10.58 -0.96
N LYS A 138 -0.43 11.26 -1.85
CA LYS A 138 0.78 12.02 -1.49
C LYS A 138 0.50 13.10 -0.44
N GLN A 139 -0.64 13.79 -0.50
CA GLN A 139 -1.08 14.72 0.54
C GLN A 139 -1.34 14.01 1.87
N VAL A 140 -2.07 12.88 1.84
CA VAL A 140 -2.28 12.04 3.03
C VAL A 140 -0.97 11.51 3.58
N LEU A 141 0.06 11.31 2.77
CA LEU A 141 1.41 10.94 3.21
C LEU A 141 2.28 12.13 3.66
N GLY A 142 1.83 13.37 3.46
CA GLY A 142 2.64 14.57 3.72
C GLY A 142 3.78 14.78 2.72
N LEU A 143 3.70 14.12 1.54
CA LEU A 143 4.69 14.19 0.46
C LEU A 143 4.32 15.21 -0.63
N ALA A 144 3.12 15.77 -0.60
CA ALA A 144 2.68 16.85 -1.47
C ALA A 144 2.11 17.99 -0.62
N ALA A 145 2.39 19.24 -1.02
CA ALA A 145 1.75 20.40 -0.42
C ALA A 145 0.21 20.27 -0.52
N PRO A 146 -0.56 20.66 0.51
CA PRO A 146 -2.00 20.73 0.40
C PRO A 146 -2.34 21.62 -0.80
N LEU A 147 -3.20 21.15 -1.70
CA LEU A 147 -3.77 22.00 -2.74
C LEU A 147 -4.52 23.10 -1.99
N LEU A 148 -4.01 24.32 -2.03
CA LEU A 148 -4.79 25.49 -1.65
C LEU A 148 -6.04 25.44 -2.52
N ASP A 149 -7.21 25.33 -1.89
CA ASP A 149 -8.49 25.41 -2.57
C ASP A 149 -8.49 26.69 -3.42
N THR A 150 -8.43 26.54 -4.74
CA THR A 150 -8.66 27.67 -5.64
C THR A 150 -10.13 28.02 -5.49
N PRO A 151 -10.50 29.22 -5.00
CA PRO A 151 -11.91 29.57 -4.90
C PRO A 151 -12.52 29.56 -6.29
N ALA A 152 -13.66 28.88 -6.40
CA ALA A 152 -14.46 28.81 -7.61
C ALA A 152 -14.63 30.20 -8.21
N LYS A 153 -14.24 30.36 -9.47
CA LYS A 153 -14.45 31.59 -10.23
C LYS A 153 -15.96 31.78 -10.40
N VAL A 154 -16.55 32.59 -9.54
CA VAL A 154 -17.91 33.13 -9.69
C VAL A 154 -17.90 33.94 -10.99
N LEU A 155 -18.40 33.35 -12.07
CA LEU A 155 -18.70 34.09 -13.29
C LEU A 155 -20.04 34.79 -13.07
N SER A 156 -19.92 36.08 -12.78
CA SER A 156 -20.96 37.10 -12.73
C SER A 156 -21.82 37.09 -14.00
N VAL A 157 -23.15 37.05 -13.79
CA VAL A 157 -24.18 37.33 -14.79
C VAL A 157 -24.19 38.84 -15.10
N PRO A 158 -24.10 39.28 -16.36
CA PRO A 158 -24.47 40.65 -16.69
C PRO A 158 -25.98 40.75 -16.89
N SER A 159 -26.58 41.61 -16.07
CA SER A 159 -27.91 42.18 -16.25
C SER A 159 -28.00 42.88 -17.61
N VAL A 160 -29.01 42.53 -18.42
CA VAL A 160 -29.45 43.38 -19.54
C VAL A 160 -30.84 43.90 -19.20
N ARG A 161 -30.88 45.18 -18.83
CA ARG A 161 -32.08 46.01 -18.89
C ARG A 161 -32.15 46.64 -20.29
N ARG A 162 -33.20 46.33 -21.06
CA ARG A 162 -34.11 47.30 -21.71
C ARG A 162 -35.14 46.56 -22.54
#